data_AF-A0A1E3H5H5-F1
#
_entry.id   AF-A0A1E3H5H5-F1
#
_cell.length_a   1.000
_cell.length_b   1.000
_cell.length_c   1.000
_cell.angle_alpha   90.00
_cell.angle_beta   90.00
_cell.angle_gamma   90.00
#
_symmetry.space_group_name_H-M   'P 1'
#
loop_
_entity.id
_entity.type
_entity.pdbx_description
1 polymer ?
#
loop_
_entity_poly.entity_id
_entity_poly.type
_entity_poly.pdbx_seq_one_letter_code
_entity_poly.pdbx_strand_id
1 'polypeptide(L)'
;MNWQVWIDWYEARIRGDSVNESLEIARVNLPAEIWDEGPAVVNAEIQRLIELHSPSPAKYQTDFFLSYSTKNESTARKIDAVLREAGYSVFAQFRDFRPGSNFVTEMNLGLERCDRVIALLSPDYVASDHCQAEWNAAYASDPSGARRRLVPILIRPANLSPLARQIVYASIVERSEEEARQIILDAVRRDPETEAGVMRRRIADAASPQPEISEDGVLGQHRNPIYDDVAVDAELPSLPRRQCDLIEQILGDESEARQPGANAELPWIVRRNLEKMRTELRGQGLDADVALISDLIAVAADELADPEHQGLLGRGQRRALDRLVANHDLMRSHYPLDAERERTIAESPIDGAKLGTAEFKGIQAEEAALLAALDEVGLVSGEVLQSRQAAREEIASVTRKMARARRAEVFVAPEDRPAPPNVEKRLAVREAGWWASVLEKSAQVAAVASLPQWKNVGDYAGRVVDYFLKS
;
A
#
# COMPACT_ATOMS: atom_id res chain seq x y z
N MET A 1 -17.40 -4.28 -26.57
CA MET A 1 -18.12 -5.39 -25.90
C MET A 1 -17.08 -6.42 -25.52
N ASN A 2 -16.73 -6.51 -24.23
CA ASN A 2 -15.59 -7.27 -23.72
C ASN A 2 -15.93 -8.76 -23.53
N TRP A 3 -16.32 -9.45 -24.60
CA TRP A 3 -16.69 -10.87 -24.54
C TRP A 3 -15.54 -11.81 -24.15
N GLN A 4 -14.30 -11.31 -24.16
CA GLN A 4 -13.11 -12.06 -23.77
C GLN A 4 -13.22 -12.67 -22.37
N VAL A 5 -13.89 -12.00 -21.42
CA VAL A 5 -14.09 -12.51 -20.05
C VAL A 5 -14.82 -13.85 -20.01
N TRP A 6 -15.75 -14.07 -20.95
CA TRP A 6 -16.53 -15.30 -21.06
C TRP A 6 -15.81 -16.36 -21.89
N ILE A 7 -15.05 -15.94 -22.91
CA ILE A 7 -14.21 -16.83 -23.71
C ILE A 7 -13.11 -17.43 -22.83
N ASP A 8 -12.39 -16.60 -22.06
CA ASP A 8 -11.34 -17.04 -21.14
C ASP A 8 -11.88 -17.95 -20.05
N TRP A 9 -13.06 -17.61 -19.50
CA TRP A 9 -13.75 -18.46 -18.54
C TRP A 9 -14.09 -19.82 -19.14
N TYR A 10 -14.69 -19.85 -20.33
CA TYR A 10 -15.08 -21.09 -21.01
C TYR A 10 -13.87 -21.96 -21.36
N GLU A 11 -12.81 -21.38 -21.91
CA GLU A 11 -11.57 -22.09 -22.22
C GLU A 11 -10.89 -22.67 -20.96
N ALA A 12 -10.90 -21.93 -19.85
CA ALA A 12 -10.37 -22.42 -18.58
C ALA A 12 -11.08 -23.69 -18.09
N ARG A 13 -12.40 -23.81 -18.32
CA ARG A 13 -13.17 -25.01 -17.93
C ARG A 13 -12.89 -26.19 -18.86
N ILE A 14 -12.63 -25.93 -20.14
CA ILE A 14 -12.20 -26.98 -21.07
C ILE A 14 -10.80 -27.52 -20.70
N ARG A 15 -9.89 -26.65 -20.26
CA ARG A 15 -8.54 -27.04 -19.83
C ARG A 15 -8.48 -27.70 -18.45
N GLY A 16 -9.53 -27.55 -17.65
CA GLY A 16 -9.58 -28.05 -16.27
C GLY A 16 -8.79 -27.19 -15.29
N ASP A 17 -8.66 -25.89 -15.56
CA ASP A 17 -7.95 -24.95 -14.70
C ASP A 17 -8.65 -24.83 -13.33
N SER A 18 -7.89 -24.62 -12.26
CA SER A 18 -8.43 -24.46 -10.90
C SER A 18 -9.38 -23.26 -10.83
N VAL A 19 -10.53 -23.43 -10.18
CA VAL A 19 -11.57 -22.40 -10.09
C VAL A 19 -11.24 -21.41 -8.97
N ASN A 20 -11.30 -20.12 -9.28
CA ASN A 20 -11.31 -19.08 -8.27
C ASN A 20 -12.73 -18.98 -7.68
N GLU A 21 -12.98 -19.69 -6.59
CA GLU A 21 -14.31 -19.78 -5.98
C GLU A 21 -14.88 -18.41 -5.60
N SER A 22 -14.04 -17.49 -5.08
CA SER A 22 -14.44 -16.14 -4.72
C SER A 22 -14.93 -15.33 -5.92
N LEU A 23 -14.21 -15.42 -7.05
CA LEU A 23 -14.61 -14.78 -8.31
C LEU A 23 -15.92 -15.38 -8.85
N GLU A 24 -16.09 -16.70 -8.81
CA GLU A 24 -17.32 -17.34 -9.29
C GLU A 24 -18.53 -16.95 -8.44
N ILE A 25 -18.37 -16.89 -7.12
CA ILE A 25 -19.41 -16.42 -6.20
C ILE A 25 -19.75 -14.95 -6.50
N ALA A 26 -18.74 -14.09 -6.70
CA ALA A 26 -18.97 -12.68 -7.03
C ALA A 26 -19.70 -12.48 -8.36
N ARG A 27 -19.36 -13.29 -9.38
CA ARG A 27 -20.05 -13.28 -10.69
C ARG A 27 -21.52 -13.68 -10.58
N VAL A 28 -21.82 -14.69 -9.77
CA VAL A 28 -23.19 -15.16 -9.54
C VAL A 28 -23.98 -14.17 -8.69
N ASN A 29 -23.33 -13.46 -7.78
CA ASN A 29 -23.94 -12.47 -6.90
C ASN A 29 -24.05 -11.06 -7.52
N LEU A 30 -23.73 -10.90 -8.80
CA LEU A 30 -23.96 -9.64 -9.51
C LEU A 30 -25.45 -9.25 -9.42
N PRO A 31 -25.78 -8.02 -8.98
CA PRO A 31 -27.16 -7.57 -8.89
C PRO A 31 -27.91 -7.74 -10.21
N ALA A 32 -29.18 -8.12 -10.15
CA ALA A 32 -30.02 -8.36 -11.32
C ALA A 32 -30.10 -7.12 -12.23
N GLU A 33 -30.01 -5.94 -11.64
CA GLU A 33 -30.03 -4.64 -12.31
C GLU A 33 -28.85 -4.50 -13.29
N ILE A 34 -27.67 -5.02 -12.94
CA ILE A 34 -26.49 -4.99 -13.82
C ILE A 34 -26.71 -5.91 -15.03
N TRP A 35 -27.38 -7.04 -14.83
CA TRP A 35 -27.72 -7.97 -15.93
C TRP A 35 -28.70 -7.35 -16.93
N ASP A 36 -29.61 -6.49 -16.46
CA ASP A 36 -30.61 -5.81 -17.27
C ASP A 36 -30.04 -4.64 -18.11
N GLU A 37 -28.89 -4.09 -17.73
CA GLU A 37 -28.18 -3.04 -18.48
C GLU A 37 -27.45 -3.56 -19.74
N GLY A 38 -27.43 -4.88 -19.91
CA GLY A 38 -26.99 -5.54 -21.13
C GLY A 38 -25.48 -5.83 -21.19
N PRO A 39 -25.02 -6.51 -22.26
CA PRO A 39 -23.74 -7.22 -22.24
C PRO A 39 -22.50 -6.32 -22.12
N ALA A 40 -22.59 -5.05 -22.52
CA ALA A 40 -21.46 -4.14 -22.42
C ALA A 40 -21.14 -3.80 -20.96
N VAL A 41 -22.17 -3.53 -20.15
CA VAL A 41 -22.05 -3.16 -18.73
C VAL A 41 -21.70 -4.40 -17.91
N VAL A 42 -22.41 -5.52 -18.14
CA VAL A 42 -22.11 -6.80 -17.50
C VAL A 42 -20.66 -7.22 -17.74
N ASN A 43 -20.18 -7.18 -18.99
CA ASN A 43 -18.83 -7.66 -19.29
C ASN A 43 -17.75 -6.73 -18.71
N ALA A 44 -18.03 -5.44 -18.56
CA ALA A 44 -17.13 -4.50 -17.89
C ALA A 44 -17.07 -4.77 -16.37
N GLU A 45 -18.21 -5.08 -15.75
CA GLU A 45 -18.27 -5.40 -14.33
C GLU A 45 -17.64 -6.77 -14.02
N ILE A 46 -17.86 -7.77 -14.88
CA ILE A 46 -17.17 -9.06 -14.78
C ILE A 46 -15.66 -8.88 -14.91
N GLN A 47 -15.19 -7.99 -15.79
CA GLN A 47 -13.78 -7.65 -15.92
C GLN A 47 -13.22 -7.04 -14.62
N ARG A 48 -13.95 -6.09 -14.01
CA ARG A 48 -13.61 -5.52 -12.70
C ARG A 48 -13.55 -6.60 -11.61
N LEU A 49 -14.51 -7.52 -11.58
CA LEU A 49 -14.51 -8.63 -10.61
C LEU A 49 -13.31 -9.56 -10.79
N ILE A 50 -12.90 -9.85 -12.04
CA ILE A 50 -11.70 -10.65 -12.34
C ILE A 50 -10.48 -9.96 -11.74
N GLU A 51 -10.34 -8.65 -11.94
CA GLU A 51 -9.22 -7.87 -11.41
C GLU A 51 -9.22 -7.85 -9.88
N LEU A 52 -10.39 -7.67 -9.26
CA LEU A 52 -10.57 -7.61 -7.80
C LEU A 52 -10.31 -8.95 -7.09
N HIS A 53 -10.73 -10.06 -7.70
CA HIS A 53 -10.65 -11.39 -7.07
C HIS A 53 -9.43 -12.19 -7.50
N SER A 54 -8.58 -11.65 -8.37
CA SER A 54 -7.32 -12.31 -8.72
C SER A 54 -6.36 -12.23 -7.52
N PRO A 55 -5.86 -13.36 -7.01
CA PRO A 55 -4.90 -13.34 -5.90
C PRO A 55 -3.58 -12.68 -6.35
N SER A 56 -2.96 -11.89 -5.48
CA SER A 56 -1.53 -11.58 -5.58
C SER A 56 -0.85 -12.18 -4.34
N PRO A 57 0.13 -13.10 -4.46
CA PRO A 57 1.20 -13.07 -5.45
C PRO A 57 1.41 -14.40 -6.22
N ALA A 58 1.18 -14.33 -7.53
CA ALA A 58 2.22 -14.55 -8.53
C ALA A 58 1.85 -13.62 -9.68
N LYS A 59 2.26 -12.35 -9.58
CA LYS A 59 1.90 -11.31 -10.55
C LYS A 59 2.36 -11.64 -11.98
N TYR A 60 3.20 -12.65 -12.11
CA TYR A 60 3.90 -13.00 -13.31
C TYR A 60 3.73 -14.50 -13.54
N GLN A 61 3.14 -14.86 -14.69
CA GLN A 61 3.03 -16.25 -15.13
C GLN A 61 4.40 -16.84 -15.54
N THR A 62 5.41 -15.96 -15.68
CA THR A 62 6.72 -16.27 -16.22
C THR A 62 7.82 -15.60 -15.38
N ASP A 63 8.96 -16.26 -15.18
CA ASP A 63 10.07 -15.72 -14.37
C ASP A 63 10.77 -14.57 -15.09
N PHE A 64 11.02 -14.72 -16.40
CA PHE A 64 11.82 -13.77 -17.17
C PHE A 64 11.18 -13.35 -18.48
N PHE A 65 11.17 -12.05 -18.75
CA PHE A 65 11.05 -11.52 -20.10
C PHE A 65 12.46 -11.36 -20.68
N LEU A 66 12.73 -11.96 -21.84
CA LEU A 66 14.00 -11.82 -22.53
C LEU A 66 13.91 -10.68 -23.56
N SER A 67 14.47 -9.53 -23.20
CA SER A 67 14.57 -8.34 -24.05
C SER A 67 15.88 -8.37 -24.85
N TYR A 68 15.78 -8.33 -26.18
CA TYR A 68 16.92 -8.39 -27.08
C TYR A 68 16.64 -7.71 -28.42
N SER A 69 17.68 -7.18 -29.07
CA SER A 69 17.60 -6.77 -30.48
C SER A 69 17.49 -8.01 -31.38
N THR A 70 16.63 -8.01 -32.40
CA THR A 70 16.45 -9.15 -33.33
C THR A 70 17.75 -9.63 -33.98
N LYS A 71 18.76 -8.76 -34.11
CA LYS A 71 20.11 -9.13 -34.58
C LYS A 71 20.91 -10.00 -33.60
N ASN A 72 20.45 -10.12 -32.36
CA ASN A 72 21.01 -10.96 -31.30
C ASN A 72 20.22 -12.26 -31.09
N GLU A 73 19.25 -12.61 -31.96
CA GLU A 73 18.34 -13.73 -31.73
C GLU A 73 19.06 -15.08 -31.49
N SER A 74 20.15 -15.33 -32.22
CA SER A 74 20.94 -16.56 -32.03
C SER A 74 21.49 -16.69 -30.61
N THR A 75 22.01 -15.61 -30.04
CA THR A 75 22.47 -15.56 -28.65
C THR A 75 21.29 -15.62 -27.67
N ALA A 76 20.18 -14.94 -27.97
CA ALA A 76 18.98 -14.97 -27.15
C ALA A 76 18.42 -16.38 -27.00
N ARG A 77 18.40 -17.17 -28.08
CA ARG A 77 17.99 -18.58 -28.06
C ARG A 77 18.90 -19.47 -27.20
N LYS A 78 20.21 -19.23 -27.23
CA LYS A 78 21.15 -19.95 -26.34
C LYS A 78 20.88 -19.64 -24.87
N ILE A 79 20.66 -18.37 -24.54
CA ILE A 79 20.36 -17.94 -23.16
C ILE A 79 19.01 -18.50 -22.70
N ASP A 80 17.98 -18.44 -23.54
CA ASP A 80 16.68 -19.06 -23.28
C ASP A 80 16.79 -20.55 -22.98
N ALA A 81 17.57 -21.30 -23.76
CA ALA A 81 17.81 -22.73 -23.51
C ALA A 81 18.48 -22.96 -22.14
N VAL A 82 19.53 -22.21 -21.81
CA VAL A 82 20.23 -22.31 -20.51
C VAL A 82 19.27 -22.06 -19.34
N LEU A 83 18.42 -21.04 -19.43
CA LEU A 83 17.48 -20.68 -18.36
C LEU A 83 16.40 -21.74 -18.19
N ARG A 84 15.84 -22.25 -19.29
CA ARG A 84 14.80 -23.28 -19.26
C ARG A 84 15.32 -24.64 -18.78
N GLU A 85 16.54 -25.01 -19.16
CA GLU A 85 17.22 -26.21 -18.63
C GLU A 85 17.43 -26.13 -17.11
N ALA A 86 17.60 -24.92 -16.57
CA ALA A 86 17.69 -24.66 -15.14
C ALA A 86 16.32 -24.58 -14.42
N GLY A 87 15.21 -24.79 -15.13
CA GLY A 87 13.86 -24.84 -14.57
C GLY A 87 13.12 -23.50 -14.57
N TYR A 88 13.68 -22.45 -15.15
CA TYR A 88 12.99 -21.16 -15.25
C TYR A 88 12.02 -21.09 -16.44
N SER A 89 10.93 -20.38 -16.24
CA SER A 89 10.01 -19.96 -17.29
C SER A 89 10.49 -18.65 -17.92
N VAL A 90 10.53 -18.61 -19.25
CA VAL A 90 11.02 -17.46 -20.02
C VAL A 90 9.97 -17.10 -21.06
N PHE A 91 9.75 -15.81 -21.30
CA PHE A 91 8.95 -15.24 -22.38
C PHE A 91 9.89 -14.54 -23.36
N ALA A 92 9.86 -14.92 -24.63
CA ALA A 92 10.77 -14.42 -25.66
C ALA A 92 10.06 -14.26 -27.02
N GLN A 93 10.32 -13.15 -27.70
CA GLN A 93 9.70 -12.78 -28.97
C GLN A 93 9.71 -13.92 -30.00
N PHE A 94 10.87 -14.56 -30.20
CA PHE A 94 11.05 -15.57 -31.25
C PHE A 94 10.22 -16.86 -31.08
N ARG A 95 9.62 -17.07 -29.90
CA ARG A 95 8.82 -18.26 -29.58
C ARG A 95 7.38 -17.91 -29.31
N ASP A 96 7.14 -16.83 -28.58
CA ASP A 96 5.83 -16.58 -27.97
C ASP A 96 4.98 -15.61 -28.80
N PHE A 97 5.58 -14.85 -29.72
CA PHE A 97 4.83 -13.89 -30.56
C PHE A 97 4.21 -14.64 -31.75
N ARG A 98 2.88 -14.63 -31.85
CA ARG A 98 2.17 -15.29 -32.95
C ARG A 98 2.13 -14.40 -34.20
N PRO A 99 2.17 -14.96 -35.42
CA PRO A 99 1.93 -14.19 -36.63
C PRO A 99 0.58 -13.44 -36.56
N GLY A 100 0.60 -12.13 -36.80
CA GLY A 100 -0.58 -11.25 -36.71
C GLY A 100 -0.69 -10.45 -35.40
N SER A 101 0.18 -10.69 -34.43
CA SER A 101 0.20 -9.95 -33.14
C SER A 101 0.80 -8.55 -33.30
N ASN A 102 0.35 -7.59 -32.49
CA ASN A 102 0.97 -6.27 -32.43
C ASN A 102 2.23 -6.33 -31.56
N PHE A 103 3.37 -6.01 -32.16
CA PHE A 103 4.67 -6.05 -31.52
C PHE A 103 4.75 -5.22 -30.23
N VAL A 104 4.14 -4.04 -30.19
CA VAL A 104 4.13 -3.15 -29.03
C VAL A 104 3.28 -3.73 -27.90
N THR A 105 2.13 -4.31 -28.24
CA THR A 105 1.23 -4.95 -27.27
C THR A 105 1.88 -6.15 -26.60
N GLU A 106 2.55 -7.00 -27.38
CA GLU A 106 3.20 -8.20 -26.84
C GLU A 106 4.39 -7.88 -25.91
N MET A 107 5.11 -6.76 -26.09
CA MET A 107 6.13 -6.41 -25.07
C MET A 107 5.51 -5.80 -23.82
N ASN A 108 4.45 -5.00 -23.93
CA ASN A 108 3.74 -4.53 -22.72
C ASN A 108 3.27 -5.73 -21.89
N LEU A 109 2.76 -6.77 -22.56
CA LEU A 109 2.44 -8.04 -21.91
C LEU A 109 3.67 -8.72 -21.30
N GLY A 110 4.83 -8.69 -21.97
CA GLY A 110 6.10 -9.19 -21.40
C GLY A 110 6.52 -8.45 -20.12
N LEU A 111 6.41 -7.13 -20.11
CA LEU A 111 6.71 -6.26 -18.97
C LEU A 111 5.68 -6.39 -17.83
N GLU A 112 4.43 -6.74 -18.14
CA GLU A 112 3.37 -6.95 -17.14
C GLU A 112 3.35 -8.38 -16.59
N ARG A 113 3.70 -9.40 -17.40
CA ARG A 113 3.53 -10.83 -17.07
C ARG A 113 4.79 -11.56 -16.63
N CYS A 114 5.96 -10.93 -16.67
CA CYS A 114 7.22 -11.56 -16.24
C CYS A 114 7.80 -10.93 -14.98
N ASP A 115 8.38 -11.73 -14.06
CA ASP A 115 8.89 -11.24 -12.76
C ASP A 115 10.16 -10.40 -12.85
N ARG A 116 11.04 -10.73 -13.80
CA ARG A 116 12.23 -9.94 -14.11
C ARG A 116 12.40 -9.79 -15.63
N VAL A 117 13.12 -8.77 -16.07
CA VAL A 117 13.47 -8.49 -17.46
C VAL A 117 14.95 -8.70 -17.63
N ILE A 118 15.34 -9.62 -18.50
CA ILE A 118 16.74 -9.82 -18.89
C ILE A 118 17.01 -9.00 -20.13
N ALA A 119 17.89 -8.01 -20.03
CA ALA A 119 18.27 -7.12 -21.13
C ALA A 119 19.60 -7.56 -21.75
N LEU A 120 19.58 -8.00 -23.01
CA LEU A 120 20.79 -8.47 -23.71
C LEU A 120 21.53 -7.32 -24.39
N LEU A 121 22.45 -6.72 -23.63
CA LEU A 121 23.21 -5.54 -24.02
C LEU A 121 24.20 -5.85 -25.16
N SER A 122 24.03 -5.13 -26.27
CA SER A 122 24.92 -5.11 -27.44
C SER A 122 24.83 -3.74 -28.13
N PRO A 123 25.72 -3.41 -29.10
CA PRO A 123 25.59 -2.19 -29.90
C PRO A 123 24.21 -2.03 -30.56
N ASP A 124 23.65 -3.14 -31.06
CA ASP A 124 22.34 -3.15 -31.71
C ASP A 124 21.17 -3.03 -30.72
N TYR A 125 21.35 -3.44 -29.47
CA TYR A 125 20.38 -3.22 -28.39
C TYR A 125 20.35 -1.73 -28.00
N VAL A 126 21.53 -1.13 -27.85
CA VAL A 126 21.65 0.30 -27.50
C VAL A 126 21.06 1.20 -28.60
N ALA A 127 21.23 0.81 -29.86
CA ALA A 127 20.71 1.57 -31.00
C ALA A 127 19.20 1.37 -31.27
N SER A 128 18.51 0.50 -30.51
CA SER A 128 17.10 0.21 -30.72
C SER A 128 16.21 1.00 -29.76
N ASP A 129 15.40 1.91 -30.29
CA ASP A 129 14.44 2.74 -29.51
C ASP A 129 13.48 1.88 -28.66
N HIS A 130 13.11 0.72 -29.20
CA HIS A 130 12.24 -0.23 -28.53
C HIS A 130 12.90 -0.90 -27.32
N CYS A 131 14.13 -1.39 -27.48
CA CYS A 131 14.93 -1.93 -26.38
C CYS A 131 15.22 -0.86 -25.31
N GLN A 132 15.37 0.41 -25.71
CA GLN A 132 15.50 1.53 -24.77
C GLN A 132 14.20 1.78 -24.00
N ALA A 133 13.03 1.69 -24.65
CA ALA A 133 11.75 1.81 -23.99
C ALA A 133 11.52 0.70 -22.93
N GLU A 134 11.85 -0.54 -23.26
CA GLU A 134 11.77 -1.68 -22.32
C GLU A 134 12.73 -1.51 -21.13
N TRP A 135 13.96 -1.09 -21.41
CA TRP A 135 14.94 -0.77 -20.38
C TRP A 135 14.42 0.31 -19.44
N ASN A 136 13.89 1.40 -20.00
CA ASN A 136 13.38 2.53 -19.23
C ASN A 136 12.14 2.14 -18.42
N ALA A 137 11.22 1.34 -18.96
CA ALA A 137 10.04 0.88 -18.24
C ALA A 137 10.41 -0.07 -17.09
N ALA A 138 11.29 -1.04 -17.34
CA ALA A 138 11.79 -1.95 -16.31
C ALA A 138 12.55 -1.20 -15.21
N TYR A 139 13.42 -0.25 -15.60
CA TYR A 139 14.13 0.63 -14.66
C TYR A 139 13.15 1.49 -13.86
N ALA A 140 12.19 2.17 -14.49
CA ALA A 140 11.21 3.02 -13.80
C ALA A 140 10.38 2.26 -12.76
N SER A 141 10.12 0.96 -12.99
CA SER A 141 9.38 0.11 -12.05
C SER A 141 10.20 -0.40 -10.85
N ASP A 142 11.54 -0.33 -10.94
CA ASP A 142 12.47 -0.69 -9.85
C ASP A 142 13.79 0.12 -9.95
N PRO A 143 13.75 1.46 -9.81
CA PRO A 143 14.95 2.28 -10.06
C PRO A 143 16.06 2.08 -9.03
N SER A 144 15.71 1.59 -7.83
CA SER A 144 16.67 1.19 -6.80
C SER A 144 17.40 -0.11 -7.11
N GLY A 145 16.86 -0.93 -8.01
CA GLY A 145 17.31 -2.29 -8.27
C GLY A 145 17.08 -3.27 -7.12
N ALA A 146 16.29 -2.90 -6.10
CA ALA A 146 16.06 -3.73 -4.92
C ALA A 146 15.33 -5.04 -5.26
N ARG A 147 14.43 -5.00 -6.26
CA ARG A 147 13.74 -6.20 -6.75
C ARG A 147 14.55 -6.93 -7.83
N ARG A 148 15.69 -6.34 -8.24
CA ARG A 148 16.50 -6.75 -9.39
C ARG A 148 15.63 -6.97 -10.62
N ARG A 149 14.62 -6.12 -10.81
CA ARG A 149 13.63 -6.23 -11.90
C ARG A 149 14.32 -6.27 -13.25
N LEU A 150 15.35 -5.46 -13.42
CA LEU A 150 16.18 -5.44 -14.62
C LEU A 150 17.47 -6.23 -14.39
N VAL A 151 17.78 -7.16 -15.29
CA VAL A 151 18.96 -8.03 -15.26
C VAL A 151 19.76 -7.83 -16.54
N PRO A 152 20.72 -6.89 -16.56
CA PRO A 152 21.47 -6.63 -17.77
C PRO A 152 22.57 -7.68 -17.97
N ILE A 153 22.64 -8.24 -19.19
CA ILE A 153 23.69 -9.16 -19.60
C ILE A 153 24.38 -8.60 -20.85
N LEU A 154 25.65 -8.24 -20.71
CA LEU A 154 26.51 -7.80 -21.80
C LEU A 154 26.97 -9.00 -22.64
N ILE A 155 26.44 -9.06 -23.86
CA ILE A 155 26.73 -10.13 -24.82
C ILE A 155 27.76 -9.71 -25.87
N ARG A 156 27.89 -8.41 -26.13
CA ARG A 156 28.93 -7.82 -27.00
C ARG A 156 29.33 -6.44 -26.46
N PRO A 157 30.60 -6.01 -26.61
CA PRO A 157 31.04 -4.68 -26.19
C PRO A 157 30.13 -3.58 -26.78
N ALA A 158 29.56 -2.75 -25.92
CA ALA A 158 28.59 -1.71 -26.30
C ALA A 158 28.85 -0.41 -25.54
N ASN A 159 28.57 0.73 -26.17
CA ASN A 159 28.67 2.02 -25.50
C ASN A 159 27.39 2.30 -24.71
N LEU A 160 27.35 1.90 -23.44
CA LEU A 160 26.18 2.03 -22.58
C LEU A 160 25.95 3.49 -22.18
N SER A 161 24.68 3.89 -22.11
CA SER A 161 24.26 5.20 -21.60
C SER A 161 24.69 5.40 -20.14
N PRO A 162 24.82 6.64 -19.64
CA PRO A 162 25.19 6.89 -18.24
C PRO A 162 24.27 6.17 -17.23
N LEU A 163 22.96 6.12 -17.50
CA LEU A 163 22.00 5.38 -16.68
C LEU A 163 22.27 3.87 -16.71
N ALA A 164 22.53 3.30 -17.89
CA ALA A 164 22.83 1.88 -18.00
C ALA A 164 24.17 1.48 -17.37
N ARG A 165 25.10 2.42 -17.18
CA ARG A 165 26.36 2.20 -16.44
C ARG A 165 26.18 2.18 -14.93
N GLN A 166 25.08 2.73 -14.40
CA GLN A 166 24.80 2.73 -12.96
C GLN A 166 24.28 1.38 -12.48
N ILE A 167 23.74 0.55 -13.39
CA ILE A 167 23.24 -0.79 -13.08
C ILE A 167 24.35 -1.81 -13.33
N VAL A 168 24.65 -2.64 -12.34
CA VAL A 168 25.63 -3.72 -12.46
C VAL A 168 25.12 -4.74 -13.48
N TYR A 169 25.95 -5.03 -14.48
CA TYR A 169 25.65 -6.00 -15.53
C TYR A 169 26.56 -7.22 -15.45
N ALA A 170 26.03 -8.39 -15.81
CA ALA A 170 26.83 -9.58 -16.04
C ALA A 170 27.45 -9.51 -17.45
N SER A 171 28.68 -9.98 -17.63
CA SER A 171 29.34 -9.98 -18.96
C SER A 171 29.72 -11.38 -19.37
N ILE A 172 29.23 -11.82 -20.53
CA ILE A 172 29.60 -13.09 -21.17
C ILE A 172 30.51 -12.88 -22.40
N VAL A 173 31.01 -11.66 -22.60
CA VAL A 173 31.93 -11.31 -23.67
C VAL A 173 33.23 -12.09 -23.52
N GLU A 174 33.68 -12.74 -24.60
CA GLU A 174 34.93 -13.52 -24.67
C GLU A 174 35.01 -14.66 -23.62
N ARG A 175 33.86 -15.17 -23.17
CA ARG A 175 33.77 -16.33 -22.27
C ARG A 175 33.54 -17.62 -23.04
N SER A 176 34.02 -18.73 -22.49
CA SER A 176 33.63 -20.07 -22.98
C SER A 176 32.14 -20.32 -22.76
N GLU A 177 31.55 -21.30 -23.46
CA GLU A 177 30.12 -21.62 -23.30
C GLU A 177 29.78 -22.04 -21.85
N GLU A 178 30.68 -22.77 -21.18
CA GLU A 178 30.49 -23.20 -19.79
C GLU A 178 30.55 -22.01 -18.81
N GLU A 179 31.53 -21.12 -18.97
CA GLU A 179 31.63 -19.91 -18.16
C GLU A 179 30.43 -18.97 -18.39
N ALA A 180 30.01 -18.81 -19.65
CA ALA A 180 28.84 -18.02 -20.00
C ALA A 180 27.57 -18.59 -19.36
N ARG A 181 27.39 -19.91 -19.40
CA ARG A 181 26.28 -20.62 -18.74
C ARG A 181 26.26 -20.30 -17.24
N GLN A 182 27.39 -20.44 -16.55
CA GLN A 182 27.46 -20.17 -15.12
C GLN A 182 27.17 -18.70 -14.79
N ILE A 183 27.74 -17.76 -15.55
CA ILE A 183 27.50 -16.32 -15.38
C ILE A 183 26.02 -15.98 -15.56
N ILE A 184 25.34 -16.57 -16.57
CA ILE A 184 23.91 -16.37 -16.79
C ILE A 184 23.11 -16.85 -15.58
N LEU A 185 23.37 -18.07 -15.10
CA LEU A 185 22.65 -18.65 -13.97
C LEU A 185 22.86 -17.85 -12.69
N ASP A 186 24.09 -17.40 -12.42
CA ASP A 186 24.40 -16.56 -11.27
C ASP A 186 23.75 -15.18 -11.38
N ALA A 187 23.69 -14.61 -12.59
CA ALA A 187 23.04 -13.32 -12.84
C ALA A 187 21.53 -13.39 -12.59
N VAL A 188 20.87 -14.51 -12.93
CA VAL A 188 19.42 -14.67 -12.73
C VAL A 188 19.06 -15.20 -11.35
N ARG A 189 19.99 -15.84 -10.64
CA ARG A 189 19.76 -16.32 -9.28
C ARG A 189 19.39 -15.13 -8.38
N ARG A 190 18.25 -15.23 -7.69
CA ARG A 190 17.97 -14.37 -6.54
C ARG A 190 18.93 -14.78 -5.44
N ASP A 191 19.59 -13.82 -4.80
CA ASP A 191 20.04 -14.06 -3.44
C ASP A 191 18.79 -14.41 -2.63
N PRO A 192 18.81 -15.45 -1.77
CA PRO A 192 17.65 -15.77 -0.95
C PRO A 192 17.23 -14.48 -0.25
N GLU A 193 15.99 -14.07 -0.50
CA GLU A 193 15.43 -12.89 0.14
C GLU A 193 15.56 -13.11 1.64
N THR A 194 16.29 -12.24 2.33
CA THR A 194 16.45 -12.41 3.77
C THR A 194 15.06 -12.29 4.39
N GLU A 195 14.77 -13.08 5.43
CA GLU A 195 13.48 -12.97 6.15
C GLU A 195 13.19 -11.52 6.57
N ALA A 196 14.25 -10.78 6.92
CA ALA A 196 14.18 -9.35 7.20
C ALA A 196 13.72 -8.51 5.99
N GLY A 197 14.19 -8.81 4.78
CA GLY A 197 13.77 -8.14 3.53
C GLY A 197 12.31 -8.42 3.18
N VAL A 198 11.87 -9.68 3.30
CA VAL A 198 10.46 -10.06 3.13
C VAL A 198 9.58 -9.32 4.14
N MET A 199 10.01 -9.31 5.40
CA MET A 199 9.25 -8.69 6.48
C MET A 199 9.12 -7.17 6.29
N ARG A 200 10.20 -6.49 5.90
CA ARG A 200 10.19 -5.04 5.57
C ARG A 200 9.15 -4.70 4.52
N ARG A 201 9.01 -5.51 3.49
CA ARG A 201 8.02 -5.28 2.42
C ARG A 201 6.60 -5.50 2.94
N ARG A 202 6.36 -6.59 3.67
CA ARG A 202 5.02 -6.87 4.25
C ARG A 202 4.54 -5.78 5.18
N ILE A 203 5.41 -5.25 6.05
CA ILE A 203 5.05 -4.13 6.94
C ILE A 203 4.87 -2.82 6.17
N ALA A 204 5.64 -2.60 5.09
CA ALA A 204 5.48 -1.45 4.20
C ALA A 204 4.11 -1.49 3.51
N ASP A 205 3.76 -2.64 2.92
CA ASP A 205 2.46 -2.85 2.27
C ASP A 205 1.31 -2.63 3.27
N ALA A 206 1.44 -3.04 4.53
CA ALA A 206 0.41 -2.89 5.56
C ALA A 206 0.26 -1.46 6.12
N ALA A 207 1.16 -0.53 5.81
CA ALA A 207 1.12 0.83 6.35
C ALA A 207 -0.06 1.64 5.81
N SER A 208 -0.78 2.37 6.66
CA SER A 208 -1.71 3.41 6.22
C SER A 208 -1.59 4.63 7.13
N PRO A 209 -1.54 5.86 6.59
CA PRO A 209 -1.50 6.17 5.15
C PRO A 209 -0.21 5.67 4.48
N GLN A 210 -0.17 5.66 3.15
CA GLN A 210 1.01 5.32 2.35
C GLN A 210 1.76 6.60 1.97
N PRO A 211 3.10 6.67 2.12
CA PRO A 211 3.86 7.81 1.65
C PRO A 211 3.92 7.86 0.13
N GLU A 212 4.06 9.05 -0.42
CA GLU A 212 4.27 9.29 -1.85
C GLU A 212 5.45 10.25 -2.03
N ILE A 213 6.26 10.04 -3.06
CA ILE A 213 7.33 10.97 -3.43
C ILE A 213 7.01 11.44 -4.84
N SER A 214 6.72 12.73 -4.99
CA SER A 214 6.47 13.33 -6.31
C SER A 214 7.74 13.38 -7.15
N GLU A 215 7.61 13.63 -8.45
CA GLU A 215 8.75 13.81 -9.36
C GLU A 215 9.70 14.94 -8.89
N ASP A 216 9.14 15.99 -8.27
CA ASP A 216 9.88 17.12 -7.70
C ASP A 216 10.53 16.79 -6.35
N GLY A 217 10.39 15.55 -5.86
CA GLY A 217 10.98 15.10 -4.62
C GLY A 217 10.30 15.67 -3.38
N VAL A 218 8.98 15.92 -3.44
CA VAL A 218 8.19 16.33 -2.27
C VAL A 218 7.56 15.11 -1.63
N LEU A 219 7.70 14.96 -0.30
CA LEU A 219 7.09 13.88 0.48
C LEU A 219 5.60 14.17 0.73
N GLY A 220 4.75 13.47 0.01
CA GLY A 220 3.30 13.41 0.19
C GLY A 220 2.84 12.13 0.89
N GLN A 221 1.53 11.96 0.96
CA GLN A 221 0.90 10.72 1.41
C GLN A 221 -0.47 10.53 0.73
N HIS A 222 -0.90 9.28 0.60
CA HIS A 222 -2.22 8.91 0.11
C HIS A 222 -2.76 7.71 0.92
N ARG A 223 -4.00 7.29 0.67
CA ARG A 223 -4.55 6.07 1.30
C ARG A 223 -3.83 4.81 0.87
N ASN A 224 -3.87 3.77 1.68
CA ASN A 224 -3.36 2.49 1.22
C ASN A 224 -4.24 1.90 0.11
N PRO A 225 -3.76 1.77 -1.14
CA PRO A 225 -4.59 1.29 -2.23
C PRO A 225 -4.86 -0.22 -2.17
N ILE A 226 -4.10 -0.96 -1.35
CA ILE A 226 -4.26 -2.42 -1.16
C ILE A 226 -5.39 -2.69 -0.17
N TYR A 227 -5.49 -1.89 0.89
CA TYR A 227 -6.34 -2.21 2.05
C TYR A 227 -7.42 -1.20 2.36
N ASP A 228 -7.30 0.04 1.90
CA ASP A 228 -8.24 1.12 2.21
C ASP A 228 -9.20 1.39 1.03
N ASP A 229 -9.53 0.34 0.25
CA ASP A 229 -10.40 0.46 -0.94
C ASP A 229 -11.81 0.87 -0.57
N VAL A 230 -12.35 1.77 -1.39
CA VAL A 230 -13.66 2.34 -1.21
C VAL A 230 -14.65 1.48 -1.99
N ALA A 231 -15.32 0.55 -1.31
CA ALA A 231 -16.49 -0.11 -1.87
C ALA A 231 -17.52 0.99 -2.22
N VAL A 232 -17.65 1.30 -3.51
CA VAL A 232 -18.50 2.40 -4.00
C VAL A 232 -19.96 2.08 -3.72
N ASP A 233 -20.44 2.52 -2.57
CA ASP A 233 -21.85 2.70 -2.29
C ASP A 233 -22.26 4.11 -2.73
N ALA A 234 -23.39 4.23 -3.43
CA ALA A 234 -23.92 5.50 -3.92
C ALA A 234 -24.17 6.53 -2.79
N GLU A 235 -24.31 6.07 -1.53
CA GLU A 235 -24.47 6.93 -0.37
C GLU A 235 -23.15 7.48 0.18
N LEU A 236 -22.02 6.81 -0.08
CA LEU A 236 -20.72 7.03 0.58
C LEU A 236 -20.18 8.46 0.44
N PRO A 237 -20.18 9.11 -0.75
CA PRO A 237 -19.69 10.48 -0.91
C PRO A 237 -20.45 11.51 -0.05
N SER A 238 -21.66 11.16 0.39
CA SER A 238 -22.50 12.05 1.19
C SER A 238 -22.39 11.82 2.70
N LEU A 239 -21.81 10.69 3.15
CA LEU A 239 -21.78 10.32 4.58
C LEU A 239 -21.00 11.31 5.46
N PRO A 240 -19.80 11.82 5.09
CA PRO A 240 -19.08 12.81 5.89
C PRO A 240 -19.89 14.09 6.10
N ARG A 241 -20.56 14.56 5.04
CA ARG A 241 -21.42 15.75 5.07
C ARG A 241 -22.65 15.51 5.96
N ARG A 242 -23.32 14.37 5.80
CA ARG A 242 -24.46 13.96 6.64
C ARG A 242 -24.05 13.87 8.12
N GLN A 243 -22.86 13.36 8.44
CA GLN A 243 -22.34 13.33 9.82
C GLN A 243 -22.10 14.74 10.37
N CYS A 244 -21.53 15.64 9.59
CA CYS A 244 -21.36 17.05 10.00
C CYS A 244 -22.70 17.71 10.31
N ASP A 245 -23.71 17.51 9.47
CA ASP A 245 -25.06 18.07 9.66
C ASP A 245 -25.74 17.50 10.93
N LEU A 246 -25.55 16.20 11.21
CA LEU A 246 -26.05 15.57 12.43
C LEU A 246 -25.35 16.09 13.68
N ILE A 247 -24.02 16.29 13.63
CA ILE A 247 -23.25 16.89 14.73
C ILE A 247 -23.77 18.31 15.02
N GLU A 248 -24.05 19.11 13.99
CA GLU A 248 -24.61 20.45 14.18
C GLU A 248 -26.01 20.43 14.80
N GLN A 249 -26.86 19.48 14.41
CA GLN A 249 -28.17 19.28 15.03
C GLN A 249 -28.07 18.87 16.51
N ILE A 250 -27.05 18.08 16.88
CA ILE A 250 -26.81 17.69 18.28
C ILE A 250 -26.30 18.88 19.08
N LEU A 251 -25.31 19.61 18.54
CA LEU A 251 -24.67 20.76 19.20
C LEU A 251 -25.60 21.99 19.29
N GLY A 252 -26.62 22.10 18.44
CA GLY A 252 -27.54 23.24 18.41
C GLY A 252 -26.89 24.56 17.96
N ASP A 253 -27.66 25.64 17.92
CA ASP A 253 -27.16 26.97 17.54
C ASP A 253 -26.39 27.63 18.72
N GLU A 254 -25.20 28.18 18.44
CA GLU A 254 -24.43 28.97 19.41
C GLU A 254 -25.17 30.25 19.83
N SER A 255 -26.09 30.75 18.99
CA SER A 255 -26.88 31.95 19.27
C SER A 255 -27.89 31.75 20.41
N GLU A 256 -28.40 30.52 20.59
CA GLU A 256 -29.29 30.14 21.70
C GLU A 256 -28.51 29.87 23.00
N ALA A 257 -27.22 29.58 22.93
CA ALA A 257 -26.34 29.29 24.09
C ALA A 257 -26.11 30.48 25.04
N ARG A 258 -26.62 31.67 24.70
CA ARG A 258 -26.57 32.87 25.56
C ARG A 258 -27.79 33.02 26.48
N GLN A 259 -28.79 32.15 26.36
CA GLN A 259 -29.86 32.06 27.34
C GLN A 259 -29.40 31.20 28.54
N PRO A 260 -29.67 31.62 29.80
CA PRO A 260 -29.35 30.79 30.96
C PRO A 260 -30.12 29.46 30.86
N GLY A 261 -29.40 28.34 30.68
CA GLY A 261 -29.97 27.01 30.54
C GLY A 261 -29.95 26.40 29.13
N ALA A 262 -29.40 27.08 28.11
CA ALA A 262 -29.23 26.49 26.78
C ALA A 262 -27.75 26.25 26.47
N ASN A 263 -27.44 25.03 26.02
CA ASN A 263 -26.13 24.55 25.54
C ASN A 263 -24.94 24.49 26.53
N ALA A 264 -25.05 25.08 27.72
CA ALA A 264 -24.17 24.79 28.86
C ALA A 264 -24.40 23.39 29.48
N GLU A 265 -25.42 22.67 29.01
CA GLU A 265 -25.92 21.42 29.60
C GLU A 265 -25.22 20.15 29.09
N LEU A 266 -24.60 20.16 27.91
CA LEU A 266 -23.84 18.99 27.45
C LEU A 266 -22.52 18.88 28.21
N PRO A 267 -22.12 17.68 28.67
CA PRO A 267 -20.82 17.46 29.26
C PRO A 267 -19.73 17.96 28.29
N TRP A 268 -18.74 18.69 28.83
CA TRP A 268 -17.69 19.31 28.02
C TRP A 268 -16.97 18.29 27.12
N ILE A 269 -16.86 17.03 27.56
CA ILE A 269 -16.23 15.95 26.81
C ILE A 269 -17.04 15.55 25.57
N VAL A 270 -18.37 15.55 25.67
CA VAL A 270 -19.28 15.26 24.54
C VAL A 270 -19.15 16.36 23.50
N ARG A 271 -19.26 17.63 23.93
CA ARG A 271 -19.15 18.79 23.03
C ARG A 271 -17.80 18.78 22.30
N ARG A 272 -16.70 18.65 23.05
CA ARG A 272 -15.34 18.60 22.50
C ARG A 272 -15.18 17.48 21.47
N ASN A 273 -15.66 16.28 21.77
CA ASN A 273 -15.48 15.13 20.87
C ASN A 273 -16.29 15.28 19.58
N LEU A 274 -17.54 15.75 19.67
CA LEU A 274 -18.37 16.02 18.50
C LEU A 274 -17.78 17.13 17.63
N GLU A 275 -17.27 18.21 18.22
CA GLU A 275 -16.59 19.29 17.48
C GLU A 275 -15.32 18.77 16.79
N LYS A 276 -14.54 17.92 17.47
CA LYS A 276 -13.33 17.32 16.88
C LYS A 276 -13.68 16.39 15.72
N MET A 277 -14.71 15.55 15.85
CA MET A 277 -15.21 14.72 14.75
C MET A 277 -15.62 15.58 13.55
N ARG A 278 -16.37 16.67 13.77
CA ARG A 278 -16.80 17.57 12.70
C ARG A 278 -15.62 18.21 11.97
N THR A 279 -14.59 18.63 12.71
CA THR A 279 -13.37 19.20 12.10
C THR A 279 -12.66 18.17 11.23
N GLU A 280 -12.49 16.94 11.73
CA GLU A 280 -11.88 15.83 10.99
C GLU A 280 -12.64 15.53 9.69
N LEU A 281 -13.96 15.36 9.80
CA LEU A 281 -14.84 15.06 8.67
C LEU A 281 -14.94 16.20 7.64
N ARG A 282 -14.88 17.47 8.08
CA ARG A 282 -14.86 18.63 7.17
C ARG A 282 -13.53 18.80 6.45
N GLY A 283 -12.42 18.53 7.13
CA GLY A 283 -11.08 18.69 6.58
C GLY A 283 -10.73 17.58 5.60
N GLN A 284 -11.02 16.33 5.97
CA GLN A 284 -10.58 15.14 5.24
C GLN A 284 -11.69 14.48 4.42
N GLY A 285 -12.97 14.80 4.67
CA GLY A 285 -14.08 14.25 3.90
C GLY A 285 -14.13 12.73 3.97
N LEU A 286 -13.95 12.06 2.83
CA LEU A 286 -13.87 10.60 2.80
C LEU A 286 -12.58 10.10 3.44
N ASP A 287 -11.48 10.88 3.44
CA ASP A 287 -10.13 10.49 3.89
C ASP A 287 -9.95 10.59 5.42
N ALA A 288 -11.03 10.88 6.14
CA ALA A 288 -11.01 11.05 7.58
C ALA A 288 -10.60 9.77 8.32
N ASP A 289 -9.87 9.92 9.44
CA ASP A 289 -9.48 8.79 10.29
C ASP A 289 -10.71 8.14 10.97
N VAL A 290 -11.18 7.05 10.37
CA VAL A 290 -12.38 6.31 10.82
C VAL A 290 -12.19 5.71 12.22
N ALA A 291 -10.96 5.35 12.60
CA ALA A 291 -10.67 4.82 13.93
C ALA A 291 -10.75 5.92 15.00
N LEU A 292 -10.17 7.10 14.72
CA LEU A 292 -10.31 8.28 15.57
C LEU A 292 -11.78 8.68 15.76
N ILE A 293 -12.55 8.72 14.68
CA ILE A 293 -13.99 9.06 14.74
C ILE A 293 -14.76 8.02 15.57
N SER A 294 -14.41 6.73 15.45
CA SER A 294 -15.00 5.64 16.25
C SER A 294 -14.77 5.81 17.75
N ASP A 295 -13.57 6.21 18.15
CA ASP A 295 -13.26 6.46 19.57
C ASP A 295 -14.00 7.70 20.09
N LEU A 296 -14.04 8.78 19.30
CA LEU A 296 -14.70 10.03 19.70
C LEU A 296 -16.21 9.85 19.86
N ILE A 297 -16.86 9.12 18.95
CA ILE A 297 -18.31 8.86 19.01
C ILE A 297 -18.65 7.90 20.16
N ALA A 298 -17.84 6.87 20.41
CA ALA A 298 -18.06 5.94 21.51
C ALA A 298 -18.00 6.64 22.87
N VAL A 299 -16.97 7.48 23.10
CA VAL A 299 -16.85 8.25 24.35
C VAL A 299 -18.01 9.22 24.52
N ALA A 300 -18.46 9.87 23.45
CA ALA A 300 -19.60 10.78 23.51
C ALA A 300 -20.93 10.02 23.78
N ALA A 301 -21.11 8.86 23.16
CA ALA A 301 -22.30 8.04 23.34
C ALA A 301 -22.39 7.43 24.74
N ASP A 302 -21.27 6.93 25.29
CA ASP A 302 -21.19 6.37 26.64
C ASP A 302 -21.52 7.43 27.70
N GLU A 303 -20.95 8.63 27.59
CA GLU A 303 -21.25 9.73 28.51
C GLU A 303 -22.74 10.11 28.49
N LEU A 304 -23.38 10.06 27.32
CA LEU A 304 -24.81 10.36 27.14
C LEU A 304 -25.75 9.18 27.46
N ALA A 305 -25.19 7.99 27.66
CA ALA A 305 -25.92 6.80 28.12
C ALA A 305 -26.07 6.78 29.65
N ASP A 306 -25.20 7.51 30.37
CA ASP A 306 -25.28 7.67 31.83
C ASP A 306 -26.70 8.13 32.24
N PRO A 307 -27.37 7.44 33.19
CA PRO A 307 -28.67 7.82 33.71
C PRO A 307 -28.81 9.30 34.12
N GLU A 308 -27.72 9.90 34.64
CA GLU A 308 -27.70 11.32 35.02
C GLU A 308 -27.75 12.26 33.81
N HIS A 309 -27.34 11.78 32.64
CA HIS A 309 -27.26 12.54 31.39
C HIS A 309 -28.37 12.21 30.38
N GLN A 310 -29.23 11.22 30.67
CA GLN A 310 -30.28 10.78 29.75
C GLN A 310 -31.28 11.88 29.35
N GLY A 311 -31.51 12.87 30.22
CA GLY A 311 -32.41 14.00 30.00
C GLY A 311 -31.81 15.21 29.27
N LEU A 312 -30.49 15.22 29.03
CA LEU A 312 -29.78 16.39 28.49
C LEU A 312 -30.04 16.62 26.99
N LEU A 313 -30.48 15.58 26.27
CA LEU A 313 -30.84 15.67 24.86
C LEU A 313 -32.34 15.64 24.68
N GLY A 314 -32.88 16.65 23.99
CA GLY A 314 -34.25 16.64 23.52
C GLY A 314 -34.52 15.51 22.52
N ARG A 315 -35.79 15.16 22.29
CA ARG A 315 -36.18 14.04 21.40
C ARG A 315 -35.58 14.14 19.99
N GLY A 316 -35.44 15.36 19.46
CA GLY A 316 -34.81 15.61 18.16
C GLY A 316 -33.29 15.34 18.17
N GLN A 317 -32.59 15.86 19.18
CA GLN A 317 -31.14 15.68 19.33
C GLN A 317 -30.77 14.22 19.62
N ARG A 318 -31.57 13.50 20.42
CA ARG A 318 -31.35 12.07 20.66
C ARG A 318 -31.53 11.24 19.38
N ARG A 319 -32.53 11.56 18.55
CA ARG A 319 -32.68 10.95 17.23
C ARG A 319 -31.50 11.29 16.29
N ALA A 320 -30.95 12.50 16.38
CA ALA A 320 -29.76 12.89 15.62
C ALA A 320 -28.52 12.12 16.08
N LEU A 321 -28.35 11.88 17.39
CA LEU A 321 -27.30 11.03 17.95
C LEU A 321 -27.41 9.58 17.47
N ASP A 322 -28.60 8.98 17.55
CA ASP A 322 -28.82 7.61 17.06
C ASP A 322 -28.49 7.49 15.56
N ARG A 323 -28.85 8.52 14.78
CA ARG A 323 -28.52 8.60 13.35
C ARG A 323 -27.03 8.84 13.11
N LEU A 324 -26.34 9.58 13.98
CA LEU A 324 -24.90 9.79 13.89
C LEU A 324 -24.16 8.46 14.11
N VAL A 325 -24.55 7.69 15.13
CA VAL A 325 -23.98 6.36 15.41
C VAL A 325 -24.25 5.40 14.25
N ALA A 326 -25.49 5.32 13.76
CA ALA A 326 -25.82 4.44 12.64
C ALA A 326 -25.09 4.84 11.32
N ASN A 327 -24.94 6.14 11.06
CA ASN A 327 -24.21 6.65 9.90
C ASN A 327 -22.69 6.38 10.04
N HIS A 328 -22.17 6.44 11.26
CA HIS A 328 -20.79 6.05 11.55
C HIS A 328 -20.56 4.54 11.41
N ASP A 329 -21.50 3.71 11.85
CA ASP A 329 -21.45 2.25 11.63
C ASP A 329 -21.50 1.90 10.14
N LEU A 330 -22.33 2.62 9.36
CA LEU A 330 -22.34 2.51 7.90
C LEU A 330 -20.99 2.92 7.31
N MET A 331 -20.41 4.03 7.75
CA MET A 331 -19.07 4.46 7.35
C MET A 331 -18.02 3.38 7.67
N ARG A 332 -18.01 2.82 8.89
CA ARG A 332 -17.17 1.67 9.29
C ARG A 332 -17.39 0.44 8.41
N SER A 333 -18.62 0.18 7.97
CA SER A 333 -18.93 -0.97 7.11
C SER A 333 -18.35 -0.83 5.70
N HIS A 334 -18.09 0.41 5.25
CA HIS A 334 -17.35 0.70 4.01
C HIS A 334 -15.82 0.72 4.21
N TYR A 335 -15.33 0.59 5.46
CA TYR A 335 -13.92 0.49 5.83
C TYR A 335 -13.65 -0.73 6.74
N PRO A 336 -13.97 -1.96 6.29
CA PRO A 336 -13.70 -3.16 7.10
C PRO A 336 -12.19 -3.35 7.30
N LEU A 337 -11.78 -3.80 8.49
CA LEU A 337 -10.41 -4.26 8.73
C LEU A 337 -10.11 -5.40 7.76
N ASP A 338 -9.26 -5.14 6.76
CA ASP A 338 -8.88 -6.16 5.79
C ASP A 338 -8.23 -7.36 6.50
N ALA A 339 -8.76 -8.56 6.25
CA ALA A 339 -8.37 -9.76 6.98
C ALA A 339 -6.92 -10.18 6.69
N GLU A 340 -6.39 -9.86 5.50
CA GLU A 340 -5.00 -10.11 5.14
C GLU A 340 -4.06 -9.12 5.81
N ARG A 341 -4.45 -7.85 5.89
CA ARG A 341 -3.75 -6.82 6.66
C ARG A 341 -3.67 -7.16 8.14
N GLU A 342 -4.78 -7.60 8.72
CA GLU A 342 -4.84 -8.01 10.13
C GLU A 342 -3.93 -9.20 10.43
N ARG A 343 -3.89 -10.20 9.53
CA ARG A 343 -2.94 -11.31 9.62
C ARG A 343 -1.50 -10.82 9.53
N THR A 344 -1.20 -9.93 8.59
CA THR A 344 0.14 -9.35 8.42
C THR A 344 0.62 -8.61 9.67
N ILE A 345 -0.26 -7.80 10.30
CA ILE A 345 0.06 -7.11 11.55
C ILE A 345 0.22 -8.13 12.70
N ALA A 346 -0.63 -9.15 12.77
CA ALA A 346 -0.56 -10.17 13.81
C ALA A 346 0.73 -11.01 13.74
N GLU A 347 1.14 -11.42 12.53
CA GLU A 347 2.31 -12.25 12.25
C GLU A 347 3.63 -11.46 12.26
N SER A 348 3.56 -10.13 12.18
CA SER A 348 4.75 -9.28 12.24
C SER A 348 5.56 -9.51 13.53
N PRO A 349 6.90 -9.59 13.47
CA PRO A 349 7.78 -9.73 14.64
C PRO A 349 7.91 -8.41 15.43
N ILE A 350 7.28 -7.33 14.97
CA ILE A 350 7.34 -6.03 15.63
C ILE A 350 6.72 -6.09 17.03
N ASP A 351 7.53 -5.72 18.03
CA ASP A 351 7.09 -5.56 19.40
C ASP A 351 6.52 -4.15 19.65
N GLY A 352 5.20 -4.08 19.85
CA GLY A 352 4.48 -2.84 20.16
C GLY A 352 4.92 -2.19 21.47
N ALA A 353 5.46 -2.95 22.44
CA ALA A 353 5.87 -2.41 23.73
C ALA A 353 7.04 -1.40 23.62
N LYS A 354 7.80 -1.46 22.52
CA LYS A 354 8.89 -0.53 22.23
C LYS A 354 8.46 0.93 22.08
N LEU A 355 7.20 1.19 21.71
CA LEU A 355 6.65 2.55 21.59
C LEU A 355 6.78 3.37 22.89
N GLY A 356 6.73 2.70 24.05
CA GLY A 356 6.80 3.37 25.34
C GLY A 356 8.21 3.72 25.83
N THR A 357 9.24 3.21 25.15
CA THR A 357 10.64 3.29 25.61
C THR A 357 11.21 4.70 25.48
N ALA A 358 12.24 5.00 26.27
CA ALA A 358 12.97 6.27 26.16
C ALA A 358 13.70 6.39 24.82
N GLU A 359 14.19 5.27 24.28
CA GLU A 359 14.86 5.19 22.99
C GLU A 359 13.93 5.61 21.85
N PHE A 360 12.73 5.02 21.78
CA PHE A 360 11.77 5.37 20.74
C PHE A 360 11.30 6.83 20.84
N LYS A 361 11.16 7.38 22.05
CA LYS A 361 10.86 8.81 22.23
C LYS A 361 11.98 9.71 21.71
N GLY A 362 13.24 9.29 21.82
CA GLY A 362 14.38 9.96 21.19
C GLY A 362 14.27 9.94 19.67
N ILE A 363 13.95 8.77 19.09
CA ILE A 363 13.71 8.60 17.65
C ILE A 363 12.57 9.51 17.14
N GLN A 364 11.49 9.68 17.90
CA GLN A 364 10.39 10.60 17.55
C GLN A 364 10.76 12.08 17.65
N ALA A 365 11.71 12.44 18.52
CA ALA A 365 12.22 13.81 18.59
C ALA A 365 13.11 14.13 17.38
N GLU A 366 13.95 13.17 16.96
CA GLU A 366 14.73 13.27 15.73
C GLU A 366 13.82 13.38 14.49
N GLU A 367 12.74 12.58 14.45
CA GLU A 367 11.72 12.66 13.39
C GLU A 367 11.20 14.09 13.21
N ALA A 368 10.84 14.73 14.33
CA ALA A 368 10.28 16.07 14.35
C ALA A 368 11.24 17.10 13.76
N ALA A 369 12.51 17.01 14.15
CA ALA A 369 13.56 17.91 13.67
C ALA A 369 13.82 17.71 12.17
N LEU A 370 13.81 16.45 11.71
CA LEU A 370 13.98 16.11 10.30
C LEU A 370 12.83 16.66 9.45
N LEU A 371 11.58 16.41 9.85
CA LEU A 371 10.41 16.90 9.13
C LEU A 371 10.33 18.44 9.10
N ALA A 372 10.70 19.11 10.19
CA ALA A 372 10.80 20.57 10.21
C ALA A 372 11.87 21.10 9.24
N ALA A 373 13.04 20.47 9.19
CA ALA A 373 14.09 20.86 8.26
C ALA A 373 13.71 20.65 6.78
N LEU A 374 12.89 19.62 6.49
CA LEU A 374 12.34 19.40 5.15
C LEU A 374 11.27 20.45 4.78
N ASP A 375 10.46 20.88 5.75
CA ASP A 375 9.44 21.90 5.56
C ASP A 375 10.06 23.26 5.20
N GLU A 376 11.15 23.64 5.88
CA GLU A 376 11.91 24.87 5.59
C GLU A 376 12.39 24.97 4.13
N VAL A 377 12.61 23.83 3.48
CA VAL A 377 13.06 23.75 2.07
C VAL A 377 11.95 23.29 1.11
N GLY A 378 10.72 23.12 1.59
CA GLY A 378 9.55 22.76 0.77
C GLY A 378 9.53 21.32 0.25
N LEU A 379 10.23 20.39 0.92
CA LEU A 379 10.35 18.98 0.48
C LEU A 379 9.41 18.03 1.22
N VAL A 380 8.50 18.55 2.04
CA VAL A 380 7.45 17.79 2.71
C VAL A 380 6.13 18.53 2.59
N SER A 381 5.06 17.79 2.37
CA SER A 381 3.71 18.35 2.33
C SER A 381 3.19 18.68 3.74
N GLY A 382 2.33 19.70 3.82
CA GLY A 382 1.65 20.05 5.07
C GLY A 382 0.78 18.89 5.63
N GLU A 383 0.24 18.04 4.76
CA GLU A 383 -0.54 16.86 5.14
C GLU A 383 0.30 15.84 5.90
N VAL A 384 1.53 15.57 5.43
CA VAL A 384 2.47 14.71 6.13
C VAL A 384 2.82 15.31 7.49
N LEU A 385 3.12 16.61 7.59
CA LEU A 385 3.42 17.26 8.87
C LEU A 385 2.30 17.08 9.89
N GLN A 386 1.05 17.33 9.47
CA GLN A 386 -0.13 17.20 10.33
C GLN A 386 -0.38 15.74 10.74
N SER A 387 -0.33 14.81 9.79
CA SER A 387 -0.52 13.37 9.99
C SER A 387 0.49 12.78 10.97
N ARG A 388 1.77 13.11 10.79
CA ARG A 388 2.86 12.63 11.65
C ARG A 388 2.79 13.26 13.05
N GLN A 389 2.40 14.53 13.15
CA GLN A 389 2.13 15.15 14.45
C GLN A 389 0.97 14.44 15.19
N ALA A 390 -0.14 14.19 14.51
CA ALA A 390 -1.28 13.47 15.08
C ALA A 390 -0.91 12.05 15.54
N ALA A 391 -0.15 11.32 14.72
CA ALA A 391 0.35 9.98 15.05
C ALA A 391 1.21 9.99 16.34
N ARG A 392 2.07 11.00 16.51
CA ARG A 392 2.90 11.13 17.72
C ARG A 392 2.06 11.41 18.97
N GLU A 393 1.07 12.28 18.87
CA GLU A 393 0.15 12.57 19.96
C GLU A 393 -0.67 11.34 20.38
N GLU A 394 -1.10 10.54 19.39
CA GLU A 394 -1.78 9.27 19.59
C GLU A 394 -0.89 8.25 20.32
N ILE A 395 0.32 8.01 19.81
CA ILE A 395 1.30 7.11 20.45
C ILE A 395 1.59 7.55 21.89
N ALA A 396 1.79 8.85 22.12
CA ALA A 396 2.01 9.40 23.45
C ALA A 396 0.79 9.19 24.37
N SER A 397 -0.42 9.32 23.83
CA SER A 397 -1.68 9.08 24.54
C SER A 397 -1.83 7.61 24.96
N VAL A 398 -1.68 6.67 24.02
CA VAL A 398 -1.76 5.23 24.27
C VAL A 398 -0.72 4.80 25.29
N THR A 399 0.54 5.23 25.11
CA THR A 399 1.63 4.94 26.04
C THR A 399 1.32 5.41 27.47
N ARG A 400 0.77 6.63 27.63
CA ARG A 400 0.38 7.16 28.95
C ARG A 400 -0.77 6.38 29.57
N LYS A 401 -1.81 6.06 28.79
CA LYS A 401 -2.96 5.27 29.25
C LYS A 401 -2.53 3.87 29.70
N MET A 402 -1.67 3.20 28.93
CA MET A 402 -1.11 1.89 29.26
C MET A 402 -0.23 1.94 30.52
N ALA A 403 0.62 2.96 30.66
CA ALA A 403 1.42 3.13 31.88
C ALA A 403 0.54 3.32 33.14
N ARG A 404 -0.62 3.96 32.99
CA ARG A 404 -1.62 4.08 34.07
C ARG A 404 -2.34 2.76 34.34
N ALA A 405 -2.69 2.01 33.29
CA ALA A 405 -3.34 0.70 33.40
C ALA A 405 -2.41 -0.35 34.03
N ARG A 406 -1.13 -0.44 33.63
CA ARG A 406 -0.13 -1.33 34.23
C ARG A 406 0.14 -1.04 35.71
N ARG A 407 -0.11 0.20 36.18
CA ARG A 407 -0.03 0.57 37.60
C ARG A 407 -1.28 0.19 38.41
N ALA A 408 -2.39 -0.14 37.74
CA ALA A 408 -3.60 -0.65 38.35
C ALA A 408 -3.64 -2.18 38.11
N GLU A 409 -3.14 -2.96 39.07
CA GLU A 409 -3.04 -4.42 38.93
C GLU A 409 -4.43 -5.07 38.72
N VAL A 410 -4.65 -5.74 37.58
CA VAL A 410 -5.64 -6.82 37.45
C VAL A 410 -5.12 -7.93 36.50
N PHE A 411 -5.20 -9.16 37.01
CA PHE A 411 -4.96 -10.48 36.41
C PHE A 411 -5.93 -10.84 35.28
N VAL A 412 -5.42 -11.45 34.20
CA VAL A 412 -6.10 -12.52 33.42
C VAL A 412 -5.04 -13.44 32.80
N ALA A 413 -5.30 -14.76 32.79
CA ALA A 413 -4.39 -15.80 32.29
C ALA A 413 -4.38 -15.94 30.75
N PRO A 414 -3.28 -16.44 30.15
CA PRO A 414 -3.04 -16.38 28.71
C PRO A 414 -2.93 -17.78 28.08
N GLU A 415 -3.98 -18.32 27.46
CA GLU A 415 -3.83 -19.59 26.73
C GLU A 415 -4.75 -19.63 25.49
N ASP A 416 -4.12 -19.75 24.31
CA ASP A 416 -4.62 -20.37 23.07
C ASP A 416 -5.58 -19.64 22.08
N ARG A 417 -5.34 -18.37 21.76
CA ARG A 417 -5.62 -17.81 20.41
C ARG A 417 -4.60 -16.73 20.04
N PRO A 418 -4.18 -16.56 18.77
CA PRO A 418 -3.59 -15.29 18.35
C PRO A 418 -4.68 -14.23 18.54
N ALA A 419 -4.58 -13.48 19.63
CA ALA A 419 -5.48 -12.36 19.88
C ALA A 419 -5.30 -11.34 18.75
N PRO A 420 -6.37 -10.67 18.29
CA PRO A 420 -6.25 -9.61 17.30
C PRO A 420 -5.15 -8.62 17.75
N PRO A 421 -4.31 -8.12 16.83
CA PRO A 421 -3.16 -7.33 17.21
C PRO A 421 -3.60 -6.14 18.07
N ASN A 422 -2.94 -5.98 19.22
CA ASN A 422 -3.27 -4.91 20.16
C ASN A 422 -2.91 -3.53 19.57
N VAL A 423 -3.43 -2.46 20.17
CA VAL A 423 -3.25 -1.09 19.69
C VAL A 423 -1.75 -0.71 19.57
N GLU A 424 -0.92 -1.14 20.51
CA GLU A 424 0.53 -0.88 20.47
C GLU A 424 1.20 -1.53 19.25
N LYS A 425 0.83 -2.79 18.94
CA LYS A 425 1.37 -3.50 17.78
C LYS A 425 0.93 -2.85 16.47
N ARG A 426 -0.34 -2.42 16.37
CA ARG A 426 -0.86 -1.70 15.19
C ARG A 426 -0.11 -0.39 14.95
N LEU A 427 0.09 0.40 16.01
CA LEU A 427 0.79 1.68 15.92
C LEU A 427 2.27 1.48 15.57
N ALA A 428 2.93 0.45 16.11
CA ALA A 428 4.31 0.14 15.79
C ALA A 428 4.48 -0.36 14.34
N VAL A 429 3.56 -1.21 13.84
CA VAL A 429 3.57 -1.65 12.44
C VAL A 429 3.24 -0.49 11.50
N ARG A 430 2.27 0.39 11.86
CA ARG A 430 1.98 1.62 11.10
C ARG A 430 3.22 2.49 10.96
N GLU A 431 3.93 2.68 12.07
CA GLU A 431 5.13 3.49 12.12
C GLU A 431 6.28 2.90 11.28
N ALA A 432 6.65 1.66 11.57
CA ALA A 432 7.73 0.98 10.87
C ALA A 432 7.41 0.79 9.39
N GLY A 433 6.16 0.50 9.05
CA GLY A 433 5.68 0.32 7.69
C GLY A 433 5.72 1.60 6.87
N TRP A 434 5.32 2.74 7.46
CA TRP A 434 5.39 4.03 6.77
C TRP A 434 6.84 4.36 6.41
N TRP A 435 7.78 4.23 7.36
CA TRP A 435 9.19 4.48 7.11
C TRP A 435 9.84 3.43 6.20
N ALA A 436 9.42 2.17 6.25
CA ALA A 436 9.83 1.15 5.29
C ALA A 436 9.42 1.53 3.86
N SER A 437 8.20 2.06 3.70
CA SER A 437 7.70 2.55 2.41
C SER A 437 8.45 3.78 1.92
N VAL A 438 8.78 4.73 2.80
CA VAL A 438 9.65 5.88 2.46
C VAL A 438 11.04 5.39 2.03
N LEU A 439 11.62 4.43 2.74
CA LEU A 439 12.92 3.88 2.38
C LEU A 439 12.90 3.22 1.00
N GLU A 440 11.88 2.41 0.70
CA GLU A 440 11.72 1.80 -0.63
C GLU A 440 11.52 2.84 -1.73
N LYS A 441 10.64 3.84 -1.53
CA LYS A 441 10.33 4.87 -2.53
C LYS A 441 11.49 5.85 -2.73
N SER A 442 12.20 6.22 -1.67
CA SER A 442 13.38 7.10 -1.75
C SER A 442 14.49 6.46 -2.58
N ALA A 443 14.66 5.14 -2.49
CA ALA A 443 15.58 4.40 -3.34
C ALA A 443 15.14 4.37 -4.82
N GLN A 444 13.84 4.47 -5.11
CA GLN A 444 13.27 4.49 -6.48
C GLN A 444 13.45 5.87 -7.16
N VAL A 445 13.84 6.93 -6.44
CA VAL A 445 14.05 8.25 -7.05
C VAL A 445 15.51 8.66 -6.88
N ALA A 446 16.36 8.16 -7.79
CA ALA A 446 17.83 8.35 -7.77
C ALA A 446 18.27 9.83 -7.68
N ALA A 447 17.45 10.78 -8.14
CA ALA A 447 17.70 12.21 -8.01
C ALA A 447 17.51 12.72 -6.57
N VAL A 448 16.52 12.20 -5.85
CA VAL A 448 16.15 12.63 -4.49
C VAL A 448 17.17 12.15 -3.46
N ALA A 449 17.70 10.93 -3.62
CA ALA A 449 18.74 10.36 -2.76
C ALA A 449 20.07 11.15 -2.74
N SER A 450 20.27 12.06 -3.70
CA SER A 450 21.50 12.88 -3.81
C SER A 450 21.45 14.17 -2.98
N LEU A 451 20.27 14.58 -2.50
CA LEU A 451 20.11 15.79 -1.70
C LEU A 451 20.53 15.53 -0.24
N PRO A 452 21.35 16.41 0.38
CA PRO A 452 21.82 16.21 1.76
C PRO A 452 20.70 15.99 2.78
N GLN A 453 19.59 16.71 2.63
CA GLN A 453 18.41 16.60 3.51
C GLN A 453 17.72 15.24 3.35
N TRP A 454 17.59 14.75 2.11
CA TRP A 454 16.95 13.48 1.80
C TRP A 454 17.79 12.26 2.15
N LYS A 455 19.11 12.36 2.07
CA LYS A 455 20.01 11.33 2.57
C LYS A 455 19.74 11.03 4.05
N ASN A 456 19.52 12.07 4.85
CA ASN A 456 19.17 11.92 6.26
C ASN A 456 17.80 11.22 6.46
N VAL A 457 16.87 11.39 5.53
CA VAL A 457 15.57 10.69 5.54
C VAL A 457 15.75 9.20 5.32
N GLY A 458 16.55 8.78 4.33
CA GLY A 458 16.84 7.36 4.09
C GLY A 458 17.55 6.71 5.28
N ASP A 459 18.56 7.38 5.84
CA ASP A 459 19.29 6.89 7.02
C ASP A 459 18.37 6.79 8.25
N TYR A 460 17.50 7.78 8.45
CA TYR A 460 16.49 7.75 9.51
C TYR A 460 15.49 6.61 9.31
N ALA A 461 14.92 6.48 8.12
CA ALA A 461 13.95 5.44 7.77
C ALA A 461 14.51 4.04 8.03
N GLY A 462 15.76 3.79 7.60
CA GLY A 462 16.47 2.54 7.87
C GLY A 462 16.62 2.25 9.35
N ARG A 463 16.95 3.26 10.18
CA ARG A 463 17.07 3.10 11.64
C ARG A 463 15.73 2.76 12.31
N VAL A 464 14.64 3.42 11.94
CA VAL A 464 13.30 3.13 12.50
C VAL A 464 12.88 1.71 12.19
N VAL A 465 13.04 1.31 10.92
CA VAL A 465 12.70 -0.05 10.47
C VAL A 465 13.53 -1.09 11.23
N ASP A 466 14.84 -0.87 11.35
CA ASP A 466 15.73 -1.76 12.09
C ASP A 466 15.41 -1.83 13.59
N TYR A 467 15.02 -0.71 14.19
CA TYR A 467 14.68 -0.62 15.61
C TYR A 467 13.51 -1.56 15.98
N PHE A 468 12.49 -1.63 15.10
CA PHE A 468 11.34 -2.50 15.30
C PHE A 468 11.56 -3.94 14.82
N LEU A 469 12.40 -4.19 13.81
CA LEU A 469 12.62 -5.54 13.28
C LEU A 469 13.66 -6.36 14.05
N LYS A 470 14.59 -5.73 14.77
CA LYS A 470 15.59 -6.43 15.61
C LYS A 470 15.04 -6.84 16.99
N SER A 471 13.71 -6.89 17.15
CA SER A 471 13.01 -7.15 18.42
C SER A 471 12.83 -8.63 18.67
#